data_AF-A0A948SYI4-F1
#
_entry.id   AF-A0A948SYI4-F1
#
_cell.length_a   1.000
_cell.length_b   1.000
_cell.length_c   1.000
_cell.angle_alpha   90.00
_cell.angle_beta   90.00
_cell.angle_gamma   90.00
#
_symmetry.space_group_name_H-M   'P 1'
#
loop_
_entity.id
_entity.type
_entity.pdbx_description
1 polymer ?
#
loop_
_entity_poly.entity_id
_entity_poly.type
_entity_poly.pdbx_seq_one_letter_code
_entity_poly.pdbx_strand_id
1 'polypeptide(L)'
;MFGKFKSMADQLKMAHKLMKDENFRNLMAHPKMQELMKDPEFQRLAREQNFARLTAYPKFAALLRDPELRDALQAFVKSQQGLS
;
A
#
# COMPACT_ATOMS: atom_id res chain seq x y z
N MET A 1 -7.96 17.44 23.35
CA MET A 1 -7.51 16.03 23.27
C MET A 1 -8.54 15.09 22.64
N PHE A 2 -9.85 15.39 22.67
CA PHE A 2 -10.93 14.51 22.16
C PHE A 2 -10.83 14.17 20.65
N GLY A 3 -10.37 15.10 19.81
CA GLY A 3 -10.20 14.87 18.36
C GLY A 3 -9.15 13.80 18.01
N LYS A 4 -8.05 13.72 18.76
CA LYS A 4 -6.99 12.71 18.54
C LYS A 4 -7.50 11.28 18.80
N PHE A 5 -8.44 11.12 19.74
CA PHE A 5 -9.04 9.82 20.05
C PHE A 5 -9.96 9.35 18.92
N LYS A 6 -10.78 10.24 18.35
CA LYS A 6 -11.59 9.93 17.16
C LYS A 6 -10.71 9.56 15.97
N SER A 7 -9.65 10.33 15.70
CA SER A 7 -8.68 10.00 14.65
C SER A 7 -8.00 8.64 14.86
N MET A 8 -7.61 8.30 16.09
CA MET A 8 -7.04 6.99 16.41
C MET A 8 -8.06 5.86 16.16
N ALA A 9 -9.32 6.04 16.59
CA ALA A 9 -10.37 5.06 16.36
C ALA A 9 -10.64 4.83 14.87
N ASP A 10 -10.64 5.89 14.06
CA ASP A 10 -10.81 5.81 12.61
C ASP A 10 -9.60 5.13 11.94
N GLN A 11 -8.38 5.41 12.41
CA GLN A 11 -7.15 4.76 11.92
C GLN A 11 -7.13 3.26 12.25
N LEU A 12 -7.57 2.87 13.45
CA LEU A 12 -7.72 1.47 13.85
C LEU A 12 -8.77 0.74 13.02
N LYS A 13 -9.91 1.38 12.73
CA LYS A 13 -10.94 0.82 11.83
C LYS A 13 -10.41 0.61 10.43
N MET A 14 -9.67 1.58 9.88
CA MET A 14 -9.06 1.47 8.57
C MET A 14 -8.03 0.33 8.53
N ALA A 15 -7.14 0.27 9.53
CA ALA A 15 -6.16 -0.81 9.64
C ALA A 15 -6.83 -2.19 9.73
N HIS A 16 -7.90 -2.31 10.53
CA HIS A 16 -8.66 -3.55 10.64
C HIS A 16 -9.36 -3.95 9.34
N LYS A 17 -9.90 -2.98 8.59
CA LYS A 17 -10.48 -3.22 7.26
C LYS A 17 -9.41 -3.74 6.29
N LEU A 18 -8.25 -3.08 6.23
CA LEU A 18 -7.13 -3.49 5.37
C LEU A 18 -6.61 -4.89 5.73
N MET A 19 -6.45 -5.20 7.03
CA MET A 19 -5.99 -6.52 7.48
C MET A 19 -6.95 -7.66 7.12
N LYS A 20 -8.24 -7.35 6.94
CA LYS A 20 -9.27 -8.31 6.53
C LYS A 20 -9.43 -8.43 5.01
N ASP A 21 -8.88 -7.50 4.24
CA ASP A 21 -8.97 -7.51 2.79
C ASP A 21 -7.97 -8.53 2.22
N GLU A 22 -8.48 -9.59 1.61
CA GLU A 22 -7.66 -10.64 0.99
C GLU A 22 -6.81 -10.10 -0.17
N ASN A 23 -7.31 -9.13 -0.94
CA ASN A 23 -6.53 -8.52 -2.02
C ASN A 23 -5.37 -7.70 -1.46
N PHE A 24 -5.58 -7.02 -0.33
CA PHE A 24 -4.49 -6.36 0.38
C PHE A 24 -3.44 -7.35 0.87
N ARG A 25 -3.87 -8.49 1.46
CA ARG A 25 -2.95 -9.53 1.93
C ARG A 25 -2.16 -10.15 0.78
N ASN A 26 -2.80 -10.42 -0.36
CA ASN A 26 -2.16 -10.95 -1.56
C ASN A 26 -1.13 -9.97 -2.12
N LEU A 27 -1.48 -8.68 -2.19
CA LEU A 27 -0.55 -7.63 -2.59
C LEU A 27 0.70 -7.58 -1.70
N MET A 28 0.50 -7.66 -0.38
CA MET A 28 1.57 -7.62 0.62
C MET A 28 2.40 -8.91 0.68
N ALA A 29 1.81 -10.04 0.30
CA ALA A 29 2.49 -11.33 0.24
C ALA A 29 3.46 -11.43 -0.94
N HIS A 30 3.32 -10.58 -1.95
CA HIS A 30 4.13 -10.64 -3.15
C HIS A 30 5.63 -10.37 -2.86
N PRO A 31 6.57 -11.24 -3.29
CA PRO A 31 7.99 -11.12 -2.95
C PRO A 31 8.60 -9.76 -3.27
N LYS A 32 8.32 -9.25 -4.48
CA LYS A 32 8.84 -7.93 -4.90
C LYS A 32 8.30 -6.77 -4.06
N MET A 33 7.06 -6.86 -3.54
CA MET A 33 6.53 -5.86 -2.60
C MET A 33 7.24 -5.95 -1.25
N GLN A 34 7.49 -7.15 -0.75
CA GLN A 34 8.25 -7.33 0.50
C GLN A 34 9.68 -6.81 0.36
N GLU A 35 10.33 -7.03 -0.79
CA GLU A 35 11.65 -6.48 -1.08
C GLU A 35 11.64 -4.96 -1.13
N LEU A 36 10.65 -4.36 -1.81
CA LEU A 36 10.50 -2.89 -1.83
C LEU A 36 10.30 -2.32 -0.43
N MET A 37 9.50 -2.97 0.42
CA MET A 37 9.25 -2.49 1.78
C MET A 37 10.49 -2.56 2.68
N LYS A 38 11.42 -3.47 2.40
CA LYS A 38 12.72 -3.57 3.08
C LYS A 38 13.73 -2.56 2.55
N ASP A 39 13.43 -1.89 1.44
CA ASP A 39 14.33 -0.93 0.81
C ASP A 39 14.40 0.39 1.59
N PRO A 40 15.58 0.79 2.13
CA PRO A 40 15.69 1.99 2.95
C PRO A 40 15.37 3.29 2.21
N GLU A 41 15.71 3.38 0.93
CA GLU A 41 15.41 4.55 0.10
C GLU A 41 13.91 4.66 -0.18
N PHE A 42 13.24 3.54 -0.47
CA PHE A 42 11.79 3.53 -0.56
C PHE A 42 11.13 4.00 0.75
N GLN A 43 11.57 3.48 1.90
CA GLN A 43 11.05 3.90 3.20
C GLN A 43 11.29 5.39 3.46
N ARG A 44 12.45 5.92 3.06
CA ARG A 44 12.77 7.34 3.18
C ARG A 44 11.85 8.18 2.29
N LEU A 45 11.74 7.84 1.01
CA LEU A 45 10.87 8.54 0.06
C LEU A 45 9.39 8.50 0.48
N ALA A 46 8.94 7.38 1.07
CA ALA A 46 7.59 7.23 1.61
C ALA A 46 7.36 8.15 2.81
N ARG A 47 8.34 8.29 3.72
CA ARG A 47 8.29 9.22 4.85
C ARG A 47 8.33 10.68 4.41
N GLU A 48 9.09 10.99 3.36
CA GLU A 48 9.13 12.32 2.74
C GLU A 48 7.81 12.68 2.02
N GLN A 49 6.89 11.71 1.85
CA GLN A 49 5.62 11.85 1.15
C GLN A 49 5.78 12.43 -0.27
N ASN A 50 6.97 12.24 -0.88
CA ASN A 50 7.29 12.75 -2.19
C ASN A 50 6.86 11.75 -3.26
N PHE A 51 5.59 11.81 -3.65
CA PHE A 51 5.03 10.87 -4.60
C PHE A 51 5.71 10.91 -5.97
N ALA A 52 6.17 12.08 -6.43
CA ALA A 52 6.90 12.22 -7.68
C ALA A 52 8.24 11.45 -7.67
N ARG A 53 8.95 11.46 -6.53
CA ARG A 53 10.18 10.68 -6.38
C ARG A 53 9.91 9.18 -6.19
N LEU A 54 8.82 8.82 -5.53
CA LEU A 54 8.40 7.42 -5.39
C LEU A 54 8.07 6.80 -6.75
N THR A 55 7.33 7.51 -7.62
CA THR A 55 6.99 6.99 -8.95
C THR A 55 8.20 6.94 -9.89
N ALA A 56 9.16 7.85 -9.72
CA ALA A 56 10.44 7.81 -10.41
C ALA A 56 11.40 6.74 -9.85
N TYR A 57 11.11 6.15 -8.69
CA TYR A 57 12.00 5.17 -8.06
C TYR A 57 12.01 3.87 -8.88
N PRO A 58 13.17 3.43 -9.42
CA PRO A 58 13.21 2.31 -10.36
C PRO A 58 12.62 1.01 -9.83
N LYS A 59 12.82 0.70 -8.55
CA LYS A 59 12.24 -0.51 -7.94
C LYS A 59 10.72 -0.41 -7.85
N PHE A 60 10.18 0.77 -7.53
CA PHE A 60 8.73 0.99 -7.54
C PHE A 60 8.17 0.92 -8.96
N ALA A 61 8.85 1.50 -9.96
CA ALA A 61 8.45 1.38 -11.36
C ALA A 61 8.49 -0.07 -11.87
N ALA A 62 9.46 -0.87 -11.42
CA ALA A 62 9.57 -2.28 -11.78
C ALA A 62 8.42 -3.13 -11.25
N LEU A 63 7.84 -2.76 -10.09
CA LEU A 63 6.65 -3.41 -9.55
C LEU A 63 5.42 -3.24 -10.45
N LEU A 64 5.25 -2.07 -11.05
CA LEU A 64 4.12 -1.81 -11.95
C LEU A 64 4.23 -2.54 -13.30
N ARG A 65 5.43 -3.05 -13.63
CA ARG A 65 5.67 -3.91 -14.80
C ARG A 65 5.42 -5.38 -14.51
N ASP A 66 5.28 -5.75 -13.24
CA ASP A 66 4.91 -7.10 -12.85
C ASP A 66 3.40 -7.29 -13.05
N PRO A 67 2.97 -8.23 -13.93
CA PRO A 67 1.55 -8.42 -14.22
C PRO A 67 0.77 -8.94 -13.01
N GLU A 68 1.33 -9.84 -12.21
CA GLU A 68 0.67 -10.38 -11.02
C GLU A 68 0.47 -9.28 -9.99
N LEU A 69 1.49 -8.43 -9.81
CA LEU A 69 1.38 -7.31 -8.89
C LEU A 69 0.39 -6.25 -9.38
N ARG A 70 0.37 -5.96 -10.68
CA ARG A 70 -0.59 -5.05 -11.28
C ARG A 70 -2.02 -5.54 -11.06
N ASP A 71 -2.26 -6.84 -11.25
CA ASP A 71 -3.59 -7.43 -11.05
C ASP A 71 -3.98 -7.43 -9.58
N ALA A 72 -3.06 -7.76 -8.68
CA ALA A 72 -3.28 -7.67 -7.22
C ALA A 72 -3.58 -6.23 -6.77
N LEU A 73 -2.86 -5.24 -7.30
CA LEU A 73 -3.12 -3.82 -7.07
C LEU A 73 -4.51 -3.43 -7.59
N GLN A 74 -4.87 -3.87 -8.79
CA GLN A 74 -6.17 -3.58 -9.37
C GLN A 74 -7.31 -4.22 -8.57
N ALA A 75 -7.16 -5.47 -8.13
CA ALA A 75 -8.12 -6.16 -7.29
C ALA A 75 -8.30 -5.43 -5.94
N PHE A 76 -7.21 -4.98 -5.33
CA PHE A 76 -7.27 -4.17 -4.12
C PHE A 76 -7.95 -2.81 -4.34
N VAL A 77 -7.65 -2.11 -5.44
CA VAL A 77 -8.32 -0.83 -5.74
C VAL A 77 -9.83 -1.04 -5.93
N LYS A 78 -10.23 -2.11 -6.63
CA LYS A 78 -11.64 -2.47 -6.81
C LYS A 78 -12.33 -2.78 -5.47
N SER A 79 -11.70 -3.55 -4.58
CA SER A 79 -12.26 -3.86 -3.25
C SER A 79 -12.41 -2.63 -2.37
N GLN A 80 -11.56 -1.61 -2.54
CA GLN A 80 -11.70 -0.35 -1.79
C GLN A 80 -12.76 0.59 -2.37
N GLN A 81 -13.05 0.52 -3.67
CA GLN A 81 -14.05 1.37 -4.34
C GLN A 81 -15.49 0.83 -4.22
N GLY A 82 -15.71 -0.32 -3.57
CA GLY A 82 -17.04 -0.94 -3.47
C GLY A 82 -17.58 -1.45 -4.80
N LEU A 83 -16.72 -1.57 -5.81
CA LEU A 83 -17.03 -2.15 -7.11
C LEU A 83 -16.68 -3.64 -7.05
N SER A 84 -17.58 -4.41 -6.44
CA SER A 84 -17.64 -5.87 -6.49
C SER A 84 -18.87 -6.29 -7.28
#